data_AF-A0A097AQ97-F1
#
_entry.id   AF-A0A097AQ97-F1
#
_cell.length_a   1.000
_cell.length_b   1.000
_cell.length_c   1.000
_cell.angle_alpha   90.00
_cell.angle_beta   90.00
_cell.angle_gamma   90.00
#
_symmetry.space_group_name_H-M   'P 1'
#
loop_
_entity.id
_entity.type
_entity.pdbx_description
1 polymer ?
#
loop_
_entity_poly.entity_id
_entity_poly.type
_entity_poly.pdbx_seq_one_letter_code
_entity_poly.pdbx_strand_id
1 'polypeptide(L)'
;MKTGRLKAGLFCMCTLIFLTPGERVKKIRKMLKMKQRGLQSENITRGFLSMIESNRTTMSRETASIIAEKFNKRARELGIDLLI
;
A
#
# COMPACT_ATOMS: atom_id res chain seq x y z
N MET A 1 12.57 -14.44 29.21
CA MET A 1 12.18 -14.04 27.83
C MET A 1 10.66 -13.98 27.76
N LYS A 2 10.05 -12.79 27.69
CA LYS A 2 8.60 -12.66 27.47
C LYS A 2 8.40 -12.20 26.03
N THR A 3 8.28 -13.15 25.12
CA THR A 3 7.86 -12.90 23.73
C THR A 3 6.41 -12.43 23.76
N GLY A 4 6.22 -11.12 23.73
CA GLY A 4 4.92 -10.49 23.60
C GLY A 4 4.25 -10.98 22.32
N ARG A 5 3.12 -11.66 22.47
CA ARG A 5 2.23 -12.04 21.36
C ARG A 5 1.87 -10.78 20.58
N LEU A 6 2.33 -10.69 19.33
CA LEU A 6 1.86 -9.71 18.37
C LEU A 6 0.34 -9.88 18.20
N LYS A 7 -0.43 -9.01 18.84
CA LYS A 7 -1.81 -8.71 18.41
C LYS A 7 -1.73 -7.78 17.20
N ALA A 8 -1.28 -8.31 16.07
CA ALA A 8 -1.49 -7.73 14.74
C ALA A 8 -2.33 -8.71 13.91
N GLY A 9 -3.26 -9.42 14.56
CA GLY A 9 -4.18 -10.33 13.91
C GLY A 9 -5.37 -9.54 13.36
N LEU A 10 -5.54 -9.61 12.04
CA LEU A 10 -6.82 -9.44 11.34
C LEU A 10 -7.42 -8.02 11.32
N PHE A 11 -6.67 -7.03 10.84
CA PHE A 11 -7.25 -5.71 10.56
C PHE A 11 -8.02 -5.69 9.21
N CYS A 12 -9.26 -6.19 9.27
CA CYS A 12 -10.43 -5.83 8.47
C CYS A 12 -10.23 -5.48 6.97
N MET A 13 -10.21 -6.50 6.12
CA MET A 13 -10.48 -6.40 4.66
C MET A 13 -11.83 -5.71 4.35
N CYS A 14 -12.79 -5.76 5.27
CA CYS A 14 -14.13 -5.20 5.12
C CYS A 14 -14.20 -3.67 4.97
N THR A 15 -13.11 -2.93 5.24
CA THR A 15 -13.08 -1.46 5.05
C THR A 15 -12.41 -1.01 3.75
N LEU A 16 -11.92 -1.94 2.91
CA LEU A 16 -11.32 -1.61 1.62
C LEU A 16 -12.35 -1.57 0.49
N ILE A 17 -13.51 -2.21 0.66
CA ILE A 17 -14.58 -2.31 -0.35
C ILE A 17 -15.24 -0.96 -0.68
N PHE A 18 -15.19 0.00 0.24
CA PHE A 18 -15.74 1.35 0.06
C PHE A 18 -14.72 2.38 -0.43
N LEU A 19 -13.46 1.98 -0.61
CA LEU A 19 -12.39 2.90 -0.99
C LEU A 19 -12.15 2.86 -2.50
N THR A 20 -11.94 4.03 -3.07
CA THR A 20 -11.44 4.14 -4.44
C THR A 20 -10.06 3.47 -4.56
N PRO A 21 -9.59 3.12 -5.78
CA PRO A 21 -8.25 2.60 -5.97
C PRO A 21 -7.15 3.49 -5.34
N GLY A 22 -7.27 4.81 -5.50
CA GLY A 22 -6.33 5.78 -4.92
C GLY A 22 -6.32 5.79 -3.39
N GLU A 23 -7.49 5.73 -2.77
CA GLU A 23 -7.64 5.66 -1.32
C GLU A 23 -7.10 4.34 -0.76
N ARG A 24 -7.33 3.22 -1.45
CA ARG A 24 -6.77 1.91 -1.10
C ARG A 24 -5.24 1.97 -1.09
N VAL A 25 -4.62 2.52 -2.14
CA VAL A 25 -3.17 2.69 -2.21
C VAL A 25 -2.67 3.54 -1.04
N LYS A 26 -3.31 4.68 -0.76
CA LYS A 26 -2.92 5.56 0.36
C LYS A 26 -3.02 4.83 1.70
N LYS A 27 -4.09 4.08 1.93
CA LYS A 27 -4.34 3.35 3.18
C LYS A 27 -3.32 2.24 3.39
N ILE A 28 -3.08 1.40 2.38
CA ILE A 28 -2.07 0.33 2.43
C ILE A 28 -0.67 0.93 2.67
N ARG A 29 -0.31 1.99 1.93
CA ARG A 29 0.99 2.66 2.12
C ARG A 29 1.19 3.14 3.55
N LYS A 30 0.17 3.74 4.15
CA LYS A 30 0.21 4.25 5.53
C LYS A 30 0.30 3.09 6.54
N MET A 31 -0.46 2.02 6.33
CA MET A 31 -0.40 0.80 7.14
C MET A 31 1.01 0.19 7.15
N LEU A 32 1.67 0.15 5.98
CA LEU A 32 3.04 -0.33 5.83
C LEU A 32 4.12 0.70 6.24
N LYS A 33 3.71 1.85 6.80
CA LYS A 33 4.57 2.97 7.24
C LYS A 33 5.52 3.47 6.13
N MET A 34 5.07 3.47 4.88
CA MET A 34 5.86 3.89 3.73
C MET A 34 5.67 5.38 3.39
N LYS A 35 6.75 6.04 2.98
CA LYS A 35 6.71 7.36 2.32
C LYS A 35 6.37 7.17 0.84
N GLN A 36 5.77 8.18 0.19
CA GLN A 36 5.49 8.13 -1.27
C GLN A 36 6.77 7.89 -2.10
N ARG A 37 7.92 8.40 -1.64
CA ARG A 37 9.22 8.14 -2.29
C ARG A 37 9.56 6.65 -2.38
N GLY A 38 9.10 5.84 -1.42
CA GLY A 38 9.32 4.38 -1.44
C GLY A 38 8.50 3.66 -2.52
N LEU A 39 7.47 4.31 -3.08
CA LEU A 39 6.68 3.78 -4.18
C LEU A 39 7.14 4.26 -5.57
N GLN A 40 8.12 5.16 -5.63
CA GLN A 40 8.59 5.68 -6.91
C GLN A 40 9.27 4.59 -7.74
N SER A 41 9.09 4.70 -9.05
CA SER A 41 9.74 3.90 -10.09
C SER A 41 10.02 4.80 -11.28
N GLU A 42 10.67 4.28 -12.32
CA GLU A 42 10.95 5.02 -13.56
C GLU A 42 9.69 5.73 -14.10
N ASN A 43 8.56 5.02 -14.14
CA ASN A 43 7.28 5.55 -14.63
C ASN A 43 6.32 6.00 -13.51
N ILE A 44 6.77 6.03 -12.25
CA ILE A 44 5.93 6.38 -11.09
C ILE A 44 6.61 7.49 -10.30
N THR A 45 6.22 8.73 -10.59
CA THR A 45 6.73 9.91 -9.88
C THR A 45 5.98 10.15 -8.57
N ARG A 46 6.58 10.90 -7.64
CA ARG A 46 5.90 11.34 -6.42
C ARG A 46 4.64 12.17 -6.73
N GLY A 47 4.70 13.02 -7.76
CA GLY A 47 3.56 13.83 -8.20
C GLY A 47 2.41 12.94 -8.68
N PHE A 48 2.73 11.95 -9.50
CA PHE A 48 1.75 10.97 -9.99
C PHE A 48 1.09 10.18 -8.85
N LEU A 49 1.89 9.69 -7.89
CA LEU A 49 1.37 9.06 -6.67
C LEU A 49 0.47 9.99 -5.87
N SER A 50 0.80 11.27 -5.76
CA SER A 50 -0.05 12.24 -5.07
C SER A 50 -1.39 12.43 -5.77
N MET A 51 -1.41 12.44 -7.10
CA MET A 51 -2.65 12.54 -7.89
C MET A 51 -3.49 11.28 -7.74
N ILE A 52 -2.88 10.10 -7.79
CA ILE A 52 -3.53 8.81 -7.53
C ILE A 52 -4.16 8.80 -6.14
N GLU A 53 -3.39 9.07 -5.08
CA GLU A 53 -3.85 9.02 -3.69
C GLU A 53 -4.92 10.07 -3.33
N SER A 54 -5.11 11.07 -4.21
CA SER A 54 -6.13 12.11 -4.08
C SER A 54 -7.27 11.93 -5.07
N ASN A 55 -7.36 10.78 -5.75
CA ASN A 55 -8.38 10.44 -6.76
C ASN A 55 -8.47 11.42 -7.93
N ARG A 56 -7.38 12.15 -8.22
CA ARG A 56 -7.33 13.12 -9.33
C ARG A 56 -6.95 12.48 -10.66
N THR A 57 -6.42 11.27 -10.62
CA THR A 57 -6.09 10.49 -11.82
C THR A 57 -6.24 9.00 -11.56
N THR A 58 -6.46 8.23 -12.62
CA THR A 58 -6.47 6.76 -12.58
C THR A 58 -5.06 6.22 -12.80
N MET A 59 -4.85 4.93 -12.51
CA MET A 59 -3.57 4.27 -12.76
C MET A 59 -3.75 3.15 -13.78
N SER A 60 -2.73 2.92 -14.61
CA SER A 60 -2.72 1.78 -15.52
C SER A 60 -2.56 0.47 -14.75
N ARG A 61 -2.84 -0.65 -15.43
CA ARG A 61 -2.61 -1.98 -14.86
C ARG A 61 -1.14 -2.19 -14.52
N GLU A 62 -0.21 -1.73 -15.37
CA GLU A 62 1.23 -1.86 -15.06
C GLU A 62 1.60 -1.06 -13.80
N THR A 63 1.08 0.16 -13.67
CA THR A 63 1.31 1.00 -12.49
C THR A 63 0.80 0.32 -11.22
N ALA A 64 -0.40 -0.26 -11.26
CA ALA A 64 -0.99 -0.98 -10.15
C ALA A 64 -0.12 -2.20 -9.74
N SER A 65 0.36 -2.97 -10.73
CA SER A 65 1.25 -4.12 -10.48
C SER A 65 2.56 -3.71 -9.81
N ILE A 66 3.20 -2.63 -10.26
CA ILE A 66 4.46 -2.13 -9.65
C ILE A 66 4.22 -1.67 -8.21
N ILE A 67 3.11 -0.98 -7.95
CA ILE A 67 2.74 -0.55 -6.59
C ILE A 67 2.50 -1.77 -5.69
N ALA A 68 1.77 -2.77 -6.18
CA ALA A 68 1.49 -4.01 -5.45
C ALA A 68 2.78 -4.77 -5.11
N GLU A 69 3.72 -4.89 -6.06
CA GLU A 69 5.02 -5.53 -5.82
C GLU A 69 5.79 -4.82 -4.69
N LYS A 70 5.84 -3.49 -4.70
CA LYS A 70 6.51 -2.71 -3.65
C LYS A 70 5.82 -2.86 -2.29
N PHE A 71 4.50 -2.93 -2.25
CA PHE A 71 3.76 -3.22 -1.04
C PHE A 71 4.05 -4.62 -0.50
N ASN A 72 4.01 -5.64 -1.36
CA ASN A 72 4.31 -7.02 -0.97
C ASN A 72 5.75 -7.18 -0.49
N LYS A 73 6.71 -6.51 -1.12
CA LYS A 73 8.09 -6.45 -0.64
C LYS A 73 8.15 -5.84 0.77
N ARG A 74 7.52 -4.68 0.99
CA ARG A 74 7.53 -4.04 2.31
C ARG A 74 6.78 -4.84 3.37
N ALA A 75 5.68 -5.48 3.01
CA ALA A 75 4.91 -6.32 3.92
C ALA A 75 5.75 -7.50 4.42
N ARG A 76 6.48 -8.19 3.52
CA ARG A 76 7.44 -9.24 3.87
C ARG A 76 8.53 -8.74 4.82
N GLU A 77 9.11 -7.56 4.58
CA GLU A 77 10.09 -6.95 5.48
C GLU A 77 9.53 -6.68 6.89
N LEU A 78 8.22 -6.47 7.01
CA LEU A 78 7.53 -6.23 8.28
C LEU A 78 6.93 -7.51 8.90
N GLY A 79 7.07 -8.67 8.23
CA GLY A 79 6.43 -9.91 8.66
C GLY A 79 4.89 -9.87 8.58
N ILE A 80 4.34 -9.05 7.69
CA ILE A 80 2.90 -8.91 7.44
C ILE A 80 2.57 -9.73 6.19
N ASP A 81 1.55 -10.58 6.29
CA ASP A 81 0.95 -11.23 5.13
C ASP A 81 -0.11 -10.29 4.53
N LEU A 82 0.07 -9.90 3.27
CA LEU A 82 -0.76 -8.91 2.58
C LEU A 82 -1.42 -9.58 1.38
N LEU A 83 -2.76 -9.66 1.42
CA LEU A 83 -3.59 -10.17 0.32
C LEU A 83 -4.09 -8.99 -0.51
N ILE A 84 -3.35 -8.58 -1.54
CA ILE A 84 -3.71 -7.44 -2.42
C ILE A 84 -3.54 -7.75 -3.90
#